data_AF-A0A847WPD5-F1
#
_entry.id   AF-A0A847WPD5-F1
#
_cell.length_a   1.000
_cell.length_b   1.000
_cell.length_c   1.000
_cell.angle_alpha   90.00
_cell.angle_beta   90.00
_cell.angle_gamma   90.00
#
_symmetry.space_group_name_H-M   'P 1'
#
loop_
_entity.id
_entity.type
_entity.pdbx_description
1 polymer ?
#
loop_
_entity_poly.entity_id
_entity_poly.type
_entity_poly.pdbx_seq_one_letter_code
_entity_poly.pdbx_strand_id
1 'polypeptide(L)' 'MIFTEWKDFKTDSEYYTKKSFEEEINDRFNAMYFEAGDQLPKYIWTDHYVVMVKNNTRMINDISFIKIPRHPECS' A
#
# COMPACT_ATOMS: atom_id res chain seq x y z
N MET A 1 -9.31 -4.70 -8.94
CA MET A 1 -8.85 -3.96 -10.14
C MET A 1 -7.48 -3.36 -9.85
N ILE A 2 -6.55 -3.51 -10.79
CA ILE A 2 -5.23 -2.88 -10.72
C ILE A 2 -5.35 -1.47 -11.31
N PHE A 3 -4.77 -0.50 -10.63
CA PHE A 3 -4.68 0.90 -11.03
C PHE A 3 -3.19 1.25 -11.11
N THR A 4 -2.76 1.79 -12.25
CA THR A 4 -1.39 2.27 -12.50
C THR A 4 -1.18 3.72 -12.05
N GLU A 5 -2.27 4.38 -11.66
CA GLU A 5 -2.26 5.74 -11.13
C GLU A 5 -2.50 5.68 -9.63
N TRP A 6 -1.89 6.59 -8.88
CA TRP A 6 -2.12 6.66 -7.44
C TRP A 6 -3.53 7.16 -7.15
N LYS A 7 -4.17 6.59 -6.13
CA LYS A 7 -5.49 7.00 -5.65
C LYS A 7 -5.34 7.20 -4.18
N ASP A 8 -5.46 8.46 -3.78
CA ASP A 8 -5.35 8.81 -2.38
C ASP A 8 -6.41 8.06 -1.59
N PHE A 9 -5.97 7.45 -0.51
CA PHE A 9 -6.83 6.74 0.39
C PHE A 9 -6.55 7.22 1.81
N LYS A 10 -7.63 7.30 2.58
CA LYS A 10 -7.56 7.65 3.98
C LYS A 10 -7.87 6.43 4.81
N THR A 11 -7.14 6.31 5.90
CA THR A 11 -7.49 5.40 6.97
C THR A 11 -7.97 6.21 8.16
N ASP A 12 -8.38 5.52 9.21
CA ASP A 12 -8.84 6.17 10.42
C ASP A 12 -7.69 6.90 11.14
N SER A 13 -6.47 6.37 11.00
CA SER A 13 -5.25 6.96 11.57
C SER A 13 -4.55 7.97 10.67
N GLU A 14 -4.51 7.74 9.34
CA GLU A 14 -3.61 8.51 8.47
C GLU A 14 -4.09 8.65 7.02
N TYR A 15 -3.66 9.74 6.37
CA TYR A 15 -3.97 10.06 4.97
C TYR A 15 -2.76 9.74 4.07
N TYR A 16 -2.91 8.73 3.22
CA TYR A 16 -1.83 8.30 2.34
C TYR A 16 -1.97 8.96 0.98
N THR A 17 -1.16 10.01 0.77
CA THR A 17 -0.90 10.55 -0.56
C THR A 17 0.25 9.82 -1.22
N LYS A 18 0.36 9.95 -2.56
CA LYS A 18 1.49 9.41 -3.31
C LYS A 18 2.81 9.83 -2.69
N LYS A 19 2.95 11.12 -2.37
CA LYS A 19 4.17 11.69 -1.83
C LYS A 19 4.48 11.13 -0.44
N SER A 20 3.51 11.15 0.47
CA SER A 20 3.68 10.61 1.83
C SER A 20 4.09 9.14 1.81
N PHE A 21 3.47 8.34 0.93
CA PHE A 21 3.80 6.93 0.77
C PHE A 21 5.19 6.71 0.18
N GLU A 22 5.57 7.44 -0.88
CA GLU A 22 6.90 7.35 -1.47
C GLU A 22 7.99 7.76 -0.46
N GLU A 23 7.73 8.75 0.40
CA GLU A 23 8.64 9.16 1.49
C GLU A 23 8.72 8.09 2.61
N GLU A 24 7.61 7.49 3.02
CA GLU A 24 7.56 6.47 4.09
C GLU A 24 8.18 5.12 3.66
N ILE A 25 7.92 4.70 2.42
CA ILE A 25 8.51 3.47 1.87
C ILE A 25 9.94 3.72 1.39
N ASN A 26 10.29 4.98 1.11
CA ASN A 26 11.53 5.37 0.42
C ASN A 26 11.68 4.65 -0.92
N ASP A 27 10.57 4.51 -1.65
CA ASP A 27 10.52 3.81 -2.92
C ASP A 27 9.45 4.42 -3.82
N ARG A 28 9.57 4.20 -5.13
CA ARG A 28 8.70 4.82 -6.12
C ARG A 28 7.44 4.00 -6.35
N PHE A 29 6.28 4.64 -6.29
CA PHE A 29 5.01 3.98 -6.60
C PHE A 29 4.93 3.58 -8.08
N ASN A 30 4.44 2.37 -8.33
CA ASN A 30 4.26 1.84 -9.69
C ASN A 30 2.80 1.48 -9.98
N ALA A 31 2.16 0.69 -9.12
CA ALA A 31 0.76 0.30 -9.28
C ALA A 31 0.12 -0.07 -7.93
N MET A 32 -1.20 -0.08 -7.86
CA MET A 32 -1.95 -0.54 -6.69
C MET A 32 -3.14 -1.39 -7.12
N TYR A 33 -3.55 -2.32 -6.27
CA TYR A 33 -4.70 -3.18 -6.48
C TYR A 33 -5.75 -2.91 -5.42
N PHE A 34 -6.96 -2.64 -5.87
CA PHE A 34 -8.16 -2.57 -5.04
C PHE A 34 -8.95 -3.87 -5.22
N GLU A 35 -9.37 -4.48 -4.12
CA GLU A 35 -10.34 -5.57 -4.21
C GLU A 35 -11.71 -5.00 -4.63
N ALA A 36 -12.51 -5.81 -5.33
CA ALA A 36 -13.81 -5.36 -5.80
C ALA A 36 -14.73 -5.09 -4.60
N GLY A 37 -15.15 -3.84 -4.43
CA GLY A 37 -15.98 -3.39 -3.31
C GLY A 37 -15.20 -2.76 -2.15
N ASP A 38 -13.86 -2.81 -2.17
CA ASP A 38 -13.02 -2.17 -1.15
C ASP A 38 -12.69 -0.72 -1.50
N GLN A 39 -12.64 0.13 -0.47
CA GLN A 39 -12.21 1.53 -0.57
C GLN A 39 -10.71 1.71 -0.37
N LEU A 40 -10.01 0.64 0.03
CA LEU A 40 -8.57 0.63 0.31
C LEU A 40 -7.84 -0.28 -0.68
N PRO A 41 -6.60 0.06 -1.09
CA PRO A 41 -5.79 -0.86 -1.86
C PRO A 41 -5.43 -2.05 -0.97
N LYS A 42 -5.46 -3.28 -1.49
CA LYS A 42 -4.90 -4.47 -0.80
C LYS A 42 -3.42 -4.63 -1.05
N TYR A 43 -2.97 -4.23 -2.24
CA TYR A 43 -1.57 -4.35 -2.65
C TYR A 43 -1.14 -3.05 -3.31
N ILE A 44 0.08 -2.62 -3.03
CA ILE A 44 0.73 -1.48 -3.64
C ILE A 44 2.10 -1.97 -4.09
N TRP A 45 2.34 -1.96 -5.39
CA TRP A 45 3.63 -2.24 -5.99
C TRP A 45 4.44 -0.97 -6.10
N THR A 46 5.65 -1.05 -5.58
CA THR A 46 6.71 -0.09 -5.82
C THR A 46 7.77 -0.73 -6.71
N ASP A 47 8.87 -0.01 -6.96
CA ASP A 47 9.96 -0.47 -7.80
C ASP A 47 10.69 -1.68 -7.17
N HIS A 48 10.93 -1.62 -5.85
CA HIS A 48 11.69 -2.62 -5.10
C HIS A 48 10.81 -3.50 -4.19
N TYR A 49 9.64 -3.01 -3.78
CA TYR A 49 8.78 -3.68 -2.79
C TYR A 49 7.34 -3.89 -3.29
N VAL A 50 6.65 -4.82 -2.66
CA VAL A 50 5.20 -4.96 -2.70
C VAL A 50 4.69 -4.75 -1.29
N VAL A 51 3.94 -3.66 -1.09
CA VAL A 51 3.32 -3.36 0.17
C VAL A 51 1.92 -3.96 0.17
N MET A 52 1.67 -4.93 1.04
CA MET A 52 0.35 -5.49 1.27
C MET A 52 -0.31 -4.73 2.42
N VAL A 53 -1.49 -4.18 2.16
CA VAL A 53 -2.30 -3.46 3.16
C VAL A 53 -3.34 -4.43 3.69
N LYS A 54 -3.30 -4.71 5.00
CA LYS A 54 -4.32 -5.52 5.68
C LYS A 54 -5.12 -4.63 6.62
N ASN A 55 -6.44 -4.66 6.47
CA ASN A 55 -7.34 -3.99 7.41
C ASN A 55 -7.63 -4.93 8.58
N ASN A 56 -7.37 -4.48 9.82
CA ASN A 56 -7.61 -5.27 11.02
C ASN A 56 -8.90 -4.81 11.69
N THR A 57 -10.04 -5.39 11.30
CA THR A 57 -11.40 -4.97 11.69
C THR A 57 -11.77 -5.20 13.16
N ARG A 58 -10.83 -5.52 14.05
CA ARG A 58 -11.15 -6.06 15.38
C ARG A 58 -11.42 -5.03 16.48
N MET A 59 -10.95 -3.78 16.38
CA MET A 59 -11.26 -2.76 17.42
C MET A 59 -10.86 -1.32 17.05
N ILE A 60 -9.91 -1.13 16.15
CA ILE A 60 -9.43 0.16 15.62
C ILE A 60 -9.28 -0.10 14.12
N ASN A 61 -9.69 0.83 13.24
CA ASN A 61 -9.49 0.72 11.78
C ASN A 61 -7.99 0.92 11.44
N ASP A 62 -7.14 0.13 12.09
CA ASP A 62 -5.70 0.14 11.93
C ASP A 62 -5.36 -0.74 10.72
N ILE A 63 -4.64 -0.15 9.78
CA ILE A 63 -4.15 -0.86 8.61
C ILE A 63 -2.69 -1.24 8.83
N SER A 64 -2.38 -2.51 8.60
CA SER A 64 -1.01 -3.01 8.68
C SER A 64 -0.41 -3.04 7.28
N PHE A 65 0.71 -2.35 7.10
CA PHE A 65 1.52 -2.40 5.88
C PHE A 65 2.59 -3.48 6.02
N ILE A 66 2.50 -4.51 5.20
CA ILE A 66 3.50 -5.57 5.12
C ILE A 66 4.34 -5.31 3.87
N LYS A 67 5.60 -4.91 4.05
CA LYS A 67 6.55 -4.74 2.94
C LYS A 67 7.11 -6.12 2.56
N ILE A 68 6.94 -6.50 1.30
CA ILE A 68 7.45 -7.74 0.73
C ILE A 68 8.48 -7.37 -0.34
N PRO A 69 9.75 -7.74 -0.20
CA PRO A 69 10.77 -7.44 -1.22
C PRO A 69 10.44 -8.17 -2.53
N ARG A 70 10.52 -7.47 -3.67
CA ARG A 70 10.28 -8.06 -5.01
C ARG A 70 11.44 -8.93 -5.47
N HIS A 71 12.64 -8.57 -5.07
CA HIS A 71 13.83 -9.36 -5.27
C HIS A 71 14.26 -9.90 -3.91
N PRO A 72 14.38 -11.23 -3.74
CA PRO A 72 15.20 -11.74 -2.65
C PRO A 72 16.60 -11.22 -2.97
N GLU A 73 17.08 -10.27 -2.19
CA GLU A 73 18.47 -9.87 -2.27
C GLU A 73 19.25 -11.14 -1.92
N CYS A 74 19.86 -11.79 -2.93
CA CYS A 74 21.01 -12.63 -2.66
C CYS A 74 22.07 -11.65 -2.20
N SER A 75 22.21 -11.56 -0.88
CA SER A 75 23.31 -10.95 -0.14
C SER A 75 24.66 -11.10 -0.82
#